data_AF-A0A7V9UIQ2-F1
#
_entry.id   AF-A0A7V9UIQ2-F1
#
_cell.length_a   1.000
_cell.length_b   1.000
_cell.length_c   1.000
_cell.angle_alpha   90.00
_cell.angle_beta   90.00
_cell.angle_gamma   90.00
#
_symmetry.space_group_name_H-M   'P 1'
#
loop_
_entity.id
_entity.type
_entity.pdbx_description
1 polymer ?
#
loop_
_entity_poly.entity_id
_entity_poly.type
_entity_poly.pdbx_seq_one_letter_code
_entity_poly.pdbx_strand_id
1 'polypeptide(L)'
;MKMSYSLFIAEVTPTNVMLFGFAILGVFFLLFAAFWFAWRFSHRSPCLSPYSGIPLRKCSDLSYYNAERVLRYIYDLQDYENRLFVLRTSSFCRETGRIFQKSVTWFDTISVDWDFIQKRYPGHFVSWGSLSEEQQIAIRDMHESMEGFQTERSSKEPSPRAVEPQYALMKPGPLYVDIDSHVLVGWKCVPNTSLEVLIVKRPRPKAEYRHLDSY
;
A
#
# COMPACT_ATOMS: atom_id res chain seq x y z
N MET A 1 -9.47 -65.45 49.93
CA MET A 1 -8.72 -64.22 49.61
C MET A 1 -9.66 -63.29 48.84
N LYS A 2 -10.34 -62.36 49.52
CA LYS A 2 -11.25 -61.39 48.89
C LYS A 2 -10.48 -60.10 48.65
N MET A 3 -10.17 -59.78 47.40
CA MET A 3 -9.72 -58.44 47.01
C MET A 3 -10.90 -57.49 47.16
N SER A 4 -10.82 -56.63 48.17
CA SER A 4 -11.75 -55.53 48.34
C SER A 4 -11.31 -54.39 47.43
N TYR A 5 -12.00 -54.19 46.31
CA TYR A 5 -11.85 -52.99 45.50
C TYR A 5 -12.53 -51.85 46.25
N SER A 6 -11.77 -51.09 47.02
CA SER A 6 -12.23 -49.80 47.56
C SER A 6 -12.42 -48.85 46.38
N LEU A 7 -13.67 -48.77 45.91
CA LEU A 7 -14.13 -47.81 44.93
C LEU A 7 -14.00 -46.41 45.58
N PHE A 8 -12.93 -45.68 45.26
CA PHE A 8 -12.79 -44.28 45.64
C PHE A 8 -13.82 -43.48 44.84
N ILE A 9 -15.02 -43.31 45.39
CA ILE A 9 -16.00 -42.35 44.89
C ILE A 9 -15.53 -40.99 45.39
N ALA A 10 -14.94 -40.19 44.51
CA ALA A 10 -14.58 -38.81 44.83
C ALA A 10 -15.86 -38.03 45.19
N GLU A 11 -15.87 -37.38 46.36
CA GLU A 11 -16.99 -36.57 46.80
C GLU A 11 -17.10 -35.31 45.93
N VAL A 12 -18.13 -35.24 45.11
CA VAL A 12 -18.37 -34.11 44.22
C VAL A 12 -19.09 -33.02 45.00
N THR A 13 -18.38 -31.94 45.32
CA THR A 13 -18.99 -30.77 45.97
C THR A 13 -19.79 -29.94 44.97
N PRO A 14 -20.86 -29.23 45.40
CA PRO A 14 -21.65 -28.35 44.54
C PRO A 14 -20.81 -27.27 43.83
N THR A 15 -19.78 -26.78 44.49
CA THR A 15 -18.82 -25.80 43.94
C THR A 15 -18.07 -26.35 42.73
N ASN A 16 -17.66 -27.62 42.75
CA ASN A 16 -16.98 -28.27 41.62
C ASN A 16 -17.90 -28.36 40.40
N VAL A 17 -19.18 -28.66 40.61
CA VAL A 17 -20.19 -28.70 39.54
C VAL A 17 -20.38 -27.31 38.93
N MET A 18 -20.48 -26.25 39.75
CA MET A 18 -20.60 -24.87 39.28
C MET A 18 -19.37 -24.42 38.49
N LEU A 19 -18.17 -24.66 39.02
CA LEU A 19 -16.91 -24.31 38.33
C LEU A 19 -16.76 -25.04 37.00
N PHE A 20 -17.10 -26.33 36.95
CA PHE A 20 -17.10 -27.10 35.71
C PHE A 20 -18.13 -26.55 34.70
N GLY A 21 -19.32 -26.16 35.17
CA GLY A 21 -20.32 -25.50 34.34
C GLY A 21 -19.83 -24.17 33.75
N PHE A 22 -19.20 -23.32 34.56
CA PHE A 22 -18.59 -22.07 34.10
C PHE A 22 -17.42 -22.32 33.14
N ALA A 23 -16.61 -23.34 33.38
CA ALA A 23 -15.52 -23.72 32.48
C ALA A 23 -16.05 -24.15 31.12
N ILE A 24 -17.09 -24.98 31.08
CA ILE A 24 -17.77 -25.37 29.83
C ILE A 24 -18.32 -24.12 29.11
N LEU A 25 -19.05 -23.25 29.81
CA LEU A 25 -19.59 -22.02 29.23
C LEU A 25 -18.49 -21.11 28.69
N GLY A 26 -17.37 -20.98 29.41
CA GLY A 26 -16.20 -20.21 28.97
C GLY A 26 -15.60 -20.78 27.68
N VAL A 27 -15.44 -22.11 27.59
CA VAL A 27 -14.96 -22.77 26.36
C VAL A 27 -15.93 -22.54 25.20
N PHE A 28 -17.24 -22.67 25.41
CA PHE A 28 -18.23 -22.38 24.37
C PHE A 28 -18.18 -20.92 23.91
N PHE A 29 -18.03 -19.96 24.83
CA PHE A 29 -17.90 -18.55 24.49
C PHE A 29 -16.63 -18.28 23.66
N LEU A 30 -15.50 -18.88 24.03
CA LEU A 30 -14.24 -18.74 23.28
C LEU A 30 -14.35 -19.36 21.88
N LEU A 31 -14.98 -20.53 21.75
CA LEU A 31 -15.23 -21.15 20.45
C LEU A 31 -16.16 -20.30 19.59
N PHE A 32 -17.21 -19.73 20.17
CA PHE A 32 -18.13 -18.84 19.47
C PHE A 32 -17.42 -17.56 19.00
N ALA A 33 -16.60 -16.95 19.87
CA ALA A 33 -15.80 -15.78 19.51
C ALA A 33 -14.81 -16.12 18.37
N ALA A 34 -14.08 -17.23 18.47
CA ALA A 34 -13.16 -17.67 17.44
C ALA A 34 -13.88 -17.93 16.10
N PHE A 35 -15.04 -18.58 16.13
CA PHE A 35 -15.88 -18.80 14.96
C PHE A 35 -16.36 -17.48 14.35
N TRP A 36 -16.87 -16.56 15.16
CA TRP A 36 -17.32 -15.24 14.72
C TRP A 36 -16.19 -14.45 14.05
N PHE A 37 -15.00 -14.44 14.66
CA PHE A 37 -13.81 -13.82 14.05
C PHE A 37 -13.45 -14.50 12.73
N ALA A 38 -13.31 -15.83 12.69
CA ALA A 38 -12.95 -16.56 11.48
C ALA A 38 -13.97 -16.33 10.34
N TRP A 39 -15.27 -16.37 10.66
CA TRP A 39 -16.35 -16.06 9.73
C TRP A 39 -16.23 -14.64 9.17
N ARG A 40 -16.00 -13.65 10.03
CA ARG A 40 -15.84 -12.24 9.64
C ARG A 40 -14.62 -12.03 8.74
N PHE A 41 -13.53 -12.77 8.97
CA PHE A 41 -12.32 -12.74 8.13
C PHE A 41 -12.54 -13.43 6.78
N SER A 42 -13.24 -14.56 6.75
CA SER A 42 -13.56 -15.29 5.50
C SER A 42 -14.48 -14.51 4.56
N HIS A 43 -15.30 -13.60 5.08
CA HIS A 43 -16.24 -12.79 4.29
C HIS A 43 -15.72 -11.38 3.97
N ARG A 44 -14.41 -11.16 4.02
CA ARG A 44 -13.84 -9.88 3.58
C ARG A 44 -13.94 -9.74 2.07
N SER A 45 -14.57 -8.66 1.62
CA SER A 45 -14.58 -8.30 0.21
C SER A 45 -13.15 -8.09 -0.30
N PRO A 46 -12.87 -8.42 -1.57
CA PRO A 46 -11.57 -8.13 -2.16
C PRO A 46 -11.30 -6.63 -2.13
N CYS A 47 -10.06 -6.24 -1.80
CA CYS A 47 -9.64 -4.84 -1.89
C CYS A 47 -9.51 -4.46 -3.38
N LEU A 48 -10.26 -3.45 -3.78
CA LEU A 48 -10.31 -2.98 -5.16
C LEU A 48 -9.22 -1.95 -5.42
N SER A 49 -8.70 -1.94 -6.65
CA SER A 49 -7.80 -0.90 -7.13
C SER A 49 -8.48 0.47 -7.08
N PRO A 50 -7.85 1.51 -6.50
CA PRO A 50 -8.42 2.86 -6.49
C PRO A 50 -8.76 3.40 -7.89
N TYR A 51 -8.03 2.95 -8.91
CA TYR A 51 -8.16 3.46 -10.27
C TYR A 51 -9.14 2.69 -11.15
N SER A 52 -9.16 1.36 -11.05
CA SER A 52 -9.95 0.53 -11.97
C SER A 52 -11.12 -0.18 -11.32
N GLY A 53 -11.21 -0.18 -9.98
CA GLY A 53 -12.24 -0.94 -9.28
C GLY A 53 -12.10 -2.46 -9.38
N ILE A 54 -11.01 -2.98 -9.97
CA ILE A 54 -10.74 -4.42 -10.06
C ILE A 54 -9.96 -4.90 -8.82
N PRO A 55 -10.20 -6.12 -8.31
CA PRO A 55 -9.44 -6.70 -7.21
C PRO A 55 -7.92 -6.66 -7.41
N LEU A 56 -7.22 -6.18 -6.38
CA LEU A 56 -5.77 -6.21 -6.29
C LEU A 56 -5.26 -7.64 -6.02
N ARG A 57 -4.03 -7.91 -6.46
CA ARG A 57 -3.30 -9.16 -6.20
C ARG A 57 -2.05 -8.89 -5.40
N LYS A 58 -1.54 -9.88 -4.68
CA LYS A 58 -0.29 -9.73 -3.92
C LYS A 58 0.88 -9.74 -4.89
N CYS A 59 1.90 -8.93 -4.61
CA CYS A 59 3.12 -8.95 -5.42
C CYS A 59 3.93 -10.25 -5.24
N SER A 60 3.61 -11.10 -4.24
CA SER A 60 4.11 -12.48 -4.16
C SER A 60 3.75 -13.33 -5.36
N ASP A 61 2.69 -12.97 -6.08
CA ASP A 61 2.17 -13.73 -7.22
C ASP A 61 2.82 -13.27 -8.55
N LEU A 62 3.73 -12.29 -8.50
CA LEU A 62 4.49 -11.86 -9.67
C LEU A 62 5.47 -12.95 -10.10
N SER A 63 5.71 -13.05 -11.41
CA SER A 63 6.79 -13.89 -11.92
C SER A 63 8.14 -13.40 -11.41
N TYR A 64 9.08 -14.34 -11.22
CA TYR A 64 10.45 -14.01 -10.80
C TYR A 64 11.09 -12.93 -11.68
N TYR A 65 10.91 -13.04 -13.00
CA TYR A 65 11.38 -12.05 -13.97
C TYR A 65 10.84 -10.64 -13.67
N ASN A 66 9.53 -10.50 -13.49
CA ASN A 66 8.93 -9.19 -13.21
C ASN A 66 9.38 -8.62 -11.85
N ALA A 67 9.47 -9.48 -10.83
CA ALA A 67 9.95 -9.09 -9.51
C ALA A 67 11.39 -8.56 -9.56
N GLU A 68 12.29 -9.27 -10.25
CA GLU A 68 13.69 -8.84 -10.43
C GLU A 68 13.78 -7.49 -11.16
N ARG A 69 13.02 -7.31 -12.25
CA ARG A 69 13.01 -6.06 -13.03
C ARG A 69 12.54 -4.86 -12.20
N VAL A 70 11.51 -5.04 -11.38
CA VAL A 70 11.03 -3.99 -10.46
C VAL A 70 12.11 -3.61 -9.45
N LEU A 71 12.72 -4.61 -8.80
CA LEU A 71 13.75 -4.37 -7.78
C LEU A 71 15.00 -3.71 -8.37
N ARG A 72 15.45 -4.17 -9.54
CA ARG A 72 16.58 -3.55 -10.26
C ARG A 72 16.27 -2.11 -10.65
N TYR A 73 15.08 -1.85 -11.21
CA TYR A 73 14.68 -0.49 -11.58
C TYR A 73 14.70 0.47 -10.39
N ILE A 74 14.21 0.05 -9.23
CA ILE A 74 14.22 0.89 -8.01
C ILE A 74 15.65 1.07 -7.48
N TYR A 75 16.46 0.01 -7.52
CA TYR A 75 17.86 0.08 -7.11
C TYR A 75 18.65 1.09 -7.95
N ASP A 76 18.43 1.12 -9.26
CA ASP A 76 19.12 2.00 -10.20
C ASP A 76 18.73 3.48 -10.02
N LEU A 77 17.59 3.80 -9.40
CA LEU A 77 17.20 5.18 -9.10
C LEU A 77 18.12 5.85 -8.05
N GLN A 78 18.75 5.06 -7.17
CA GLN A 78 19.66 5.53 -6.11
C GLN A 78 19.14 6.71 -5.26
N ASP A 79 17.83 6.80 -5.05
CA ASP A 79 17.20 7.92 -4.36
C ASP A 79 16.68 7.51 -2.97
N TYR A 80 17.02 8.30 -1.95
CA TYR A 80 16.59 8.12 -0.57
C TYR A 80 15.07 8.05 -0.41
N GLU A 81 14.33 8.80 -1.24
CA GLU A 81 12.88 8.79 -1.23
C GLU A 81 12.30 7.56 -1.92
N ASN A 82 13.03 6.95 -2.87
CA ASN A 82 12.62 5.79 -3.65
C ASN A 82 13.33 4.51 -3.21
N ARG A 83 13.20 4.17 -1.92
CA ARG A 83 13.84 2.98 -1.36
C ARG A 83 13.28 1.69 -1.92
N LEU A 84 14.14 0.68 -1.94
CA LEU A 84 13.71 -0.71 -2.11
C LEU A 84 12.61 -1.06 -1.10
N PHE A 85 11.55 -1.68 -1.59
CA PHE A 85 10.43 -2.14 -0.77
C PHE A 85 10.26 -3.65 -0.90
N VAL A 86 9.62 -4.24 0.11
CA VAL A 86 9.43 -5.68 0.20
C VAL A 86 8.19 -6.08 -0.61
N LEU A 87 8.40 -6.79 -1.72
CA LEU A 87 7.31 -7.28 -2.60
C LEU A 87 6.27 -8.10 -1.83
N ARG A 88 6.67 -8.90 -0.83
CA ARG A 88 5.73 -9.68 0.01
C ARG A 88 4.69 -8.80 0.71
N THR A 89 5.03 -7.56 1.03
CA THR A 89 4.14 -6.61 1.73
C THR A 89 3.40 -5.67 0.76
N SER A 90 3.52 -5.90 -0.54
CA SER A 90 2.96 -5.05 -1.59
C SER A 90 1.90 -5.79 -2.39
N SER A 91 1.05 -5.01 -3.07
CA SER A 91 0.03 -5.52 -3.97
C SER A 91 0.13 -4.82 -5.31
N PHE A 92 -0.40 -5.44 -6.37
CA PHE A 92 -0.48 -4.81 -7.67
C PHE A 92 -1.86 -4.98 -8.30
N CYS A 93 -2.23 -4.04 -9.17
CA CYS A 93 -3.40 -4.15 -10.02
C CYS A 93 -3.00 -4.82 -11.35
N ARG A 94 -3.67 -5.90 -11.74
CA ARG A 94 -3.34 -6.63 -12.99
C ARG A 94 -3.55 -5.79 -14.24
N GLU A 95 -4.56 -4.93 -14.24
CA GLU A 95 -4.95 -4.11 -15.40
C GLU A 95 -4.01 -2.91 -15.58
N THR A 96 -3.84 -2.10 -14.52
CA THR A 96 -2.96 -0.92 -14.58
C THR A 96 -1.49 -1.29 -14.40
N GLY A 97 -1.16 -2.45 -13.83
CA GLY A 97 0.22 -2.84 -13.51
C GLY A 97 0.83 -2.09 -12.32
N ARG A 98 0.06 -1.23 -11.65
CA ARG A 98 0.55 -0.37 -10.56
C ARG A 98 0.78 -1.16 -9.30
N ILE A 99 1.96 -0.98 -8.72
CA ILE A 99 2.37 -1.58 -7.46
C ILE A 99 2.10 -0.60 -6.31
N PHE A 100 1.25 -1.00 -5.39
CA PHE A 100 0.98 -0.32 -4.13
C PHE A 100 1.89 -0.93 -3.06
N GLN A 101 2.76 -0.09 -2.48
CA GLN A 101 3.72 -0.51 -1.47
C GLN A 101 3.06 -0.58 -0.09
N LYS A 102 3.52 -1.51 0.77
CA LYS A 102 3.06 -1.67 2.16
C LYS A 102 1.53 -1.80 2.27
N SER A 103 0.90 -2.42 1.28
CA SER A 103 -0.56 -2.58 1.20
C SER A 103 -1.04 -3.92 1.74
N VAL A 104 -0.15 -4.89 1.96
CA VAL A 104 -0.51 -6.17 2.59
C VAL A 104 -0.33 -6.06 4.10
N THR A 105 -1.44 -6.19 4.81
CA THR A 105 -1.50 -6.20 6.27
C THR A 105 -0.89 -7.47 6.85
N TRP A 106 -0.62 -7.49 8.16
CA TRP A 106 -0.09 -8.66 8.86
C TRP A 106 -1.02 -9.89 8.82
N PHE A 107 -2.31 -9.69 8.60
CA PHE A 107 -3.30 -10.76 8.37
C PHE A 107 -3.31 -11.28 6.93
N ASP A 108 -2.31 -10.90 6.12
CA ASP A 108 -2.21 -11.30 4.71
C ASP A 108 -3.40 -10.82 3.85
N THR A 109 -4.09 -9.77 4.32
CA THR A 109 -5.15 -9.07 3.57
C THR A 109 -4.62 -7.80 2.93
N ILE A 110 -5.06 -7.49 1.71
CA ILE A 110 -4.69 -6.26 0.99
C ILE A 110 -5.59 -5.12 1.49
N SER A 111 -5.01 -3.95 1.72
CA SER A 111 -5.67 -2.70 2.07
C SER A 111 -4.97 -1.56 1.34
N VAL A 112 -5.70 -0.93 0.42
CA VAL A 112 -5.27 0.25 -0.34
C VAL A 112 -6.43 1.22 -0.37
N ASP A 113 -6.18 2.43 0.12
CA ASP A 113 -7.11 3.55 0.02
C ASP A 113 -6.43 4.67 -0.77
N TRP A 114 -7.21 5.66 -1.20
CA TRP A 114 -6.71 6.82 -1.95
C TRP A 114 -5.68 7.67 -1.21
N ASP A 115 -5.50 7.45 0.09
CA ASP A 115 -4.41 8.05 0.87
C ASP A 115 -3.04 7.45 0.55
N PHE A 116 -2.93 6.46 -0.35
CA PHE A 116 -1.65 5.83 -0.72
C PHE A 116 -0.61 6.86 -1.22
N ILE A 117 -1.04 7.97 -1.81
CA ILE A 117 -0.14 9.07 -2.24
C ILE A 117 0.48 9.73 -1.01
N GLN A 118 -0.35 10.10 -0.03
CA GLN A 118 0.10 10.72 1.23
C GLN A 118 0.91 9.75 2.10
N LYS A 119 0.56 8.46 2.09
CA LYS A 119 1.36 7.40 2.72
C LYS A 119 2.72 7.23 2.05
N ARG A 120 2.82 7.51 0.74
CA ARG A 120 4.06 7.42 -0.03
C ARG A 120 4.99 8.60 0.24
N TYR A 121 4.44 9.80 0.29
CA TYR A 121 5.12 11.04 0.67
C TYR A 121 4.08 12.02 1.22
N PRO A 122 4.24 12.59 2.42
CA PRO A 122 3.29 13.55 2.98
C PRO A 122 3.20 14.84 2.15
N GLY A 123 2.01 15.40 1.94
CA GLY A 123 1.82 16.64 1.18
C GLY A 123 0.38 16.89 0.69
N HIS A 124 0.18 18.03 0.04
CA HIS A 124 -1.07 18.49 -0.56
C HIS A 124 -1.05 18.27 -2.07
N PHE A 125 -1.32 17.02 -2.46
CA PHE A 125 -1.22 16.60 -3.84
C PHE A 125 -2.43 16.95 -4.70
N VAL A 126 -2.14 17.52 -5.87
CA VAL A 126 -3.12 17.72 -6.94
C VAL A 126 -2.67 17.07 -8.25
N SER A 127 -3.62 16.79 -9.14
CA SER A 127 -3.33 16.30 -10.50
C SER A 127 -2.49 17.31 -11.28
N TRP A 128 -1.46 16.84 -12.00
CA TRP A 128 -0.63 17.67 -12.88
C TRP A 128 -1.46 18.53 -13.86
N GLY A 129 -2.52 17.97 -14.45
CA GLY A 129 -3.35 18.65 -15.44
C GLY A 129 -4.28 19.72 -14.87
N SER A 130 -4.41 19.80 -13.54
CA SER A 130 -5.19 20.83 -12.86
C SER A 130 -4.42 22.14 -12.67
N LEU A 131 -3.09 22.10 -12.82
CA LEU A 131 -2.21 23.25 -12.70
C LEU A 131 -2.30 24.15 -13.94
N SER A 132 -2.14 25.46 -13.75
CA SER A 132 -2.02 26.39 -14.88
C SER A 132 -0.75 26.13 -15.68
N GLU A 133 -0.71 26.55 -16.94
CA GLU A 133 0.47 26.39 -17.79
C GLU A 133 1.71 27.05 -17.18
N GLU A 134 1.55 28.24 -16.58
CA GLU A 134 2.61 28.94 -15.87
C GLU A 134 3.16 28.13 -14.68
N GLN A 135 2.27 27.51 -13.89
CA GLN A 135 2.68 26.63 -12.79
C GLN A 135 3.42 25.39 -13.30
N GLN A 136 2.93 24.77 -14.37
CA GLN A 136 3.57 23.61 -14.97
C GLN A 136 4.98 23.94 -15.49
N ILE A 137 5.16 25.12 -16.11
CA ILE A 137 6.48 25.59 -16.56
C ILE A 137 7.39 25.82 -15.35
N ALA A 138 6.93 26.57 -14.34
CA ALA A 138 7.71 26.86 -13.15
C ALA A 138 8.16 25.58 -12.42
N ILE A 139 7.27 24.60 -12.27
CA ILE A 139 7.59 23.30 -11.67
C ILE A 139 8.60 22.56 -12.55
N ARG A 140 8.39 22.51 -13.87
CA ARG A 140 9.31 21.82 -14.80
C ARG A 140 10.74 22.35 -14.67
N ASP A 141 10.90 23.66 -14.54
CA ASP A 141 12.20 24.32 -14.40
C ASP A 141 12.89 24.01 -13.06
N MET A 142 12.10 23.74 -12.01
CA MET A 142 12.63 23.32 -10.70
C MET A 142 13.16 21.89 -10.70
N HIS A 143 12.79 21.04 -11.66
CA HIS A 143 13.18 19.64 -11.73
C HIS A 143 14.28 19.41 -12.76
N GLU A 144 15.19 18.45 -12.51
CA GLU A 144 16.23 18.10 -13.49
C GLU A 144 15.66 17.52 -14.78
N SER A 145 14.61 16.71 -14.64
CA SER A 145 13.96 16.02 -15.76
C SER A 145 12.54 15.60 -15.38
N MET A 146 11.61 15.69 -16.33
CA MET A 146 10.25 15.15 -16.20
C MET A 146 10.10 13.78 -16.86
N GLU A 147 11.21 13.18 -17.33
CA GLU A 147 11.20 11.96 -18.13
C GLU A 147 10.55 10.79 -17.40
N GLY A 148 9.67 10.08 -18.13
CA GLY A 148 8.97 8.90 -17.66
C GLY A 148 7.76 9.18 -16.77
N PHE A 149 7.45 10.44 -16.47
CA PHE A 149 6.16 10.83 -15.89
C PHE A 149 5.15 11.19 -16.99
N GLN A 150 3.87 10.97 -16.71
CA GLN A 150 2.79 11.39 -17.60
C GLN A 150 2.52 12.89 -17.46
N THR A 151 3.03 13.69 -18.39
CA THR A 151 2.84 15.16 -18.40
C THR A 151 1.95 15.66 -19.54
N GLU A 152 1.68 14.82 -20.55
CA GLU A 152 0.96 15.21 -21.76
C GLU A 152 -0.55 15.07 -21.61
N ARG A 153 -0.98 13.97 -20.98
CA ARG A 153 -2.39 13.66 -20.75
C ARG A 153 -2.62 13.56 -19.26
N SER A 154 -3.28 14.56 -18.68
CA SER A 154 -3.55 14.58 -17.26
C SER A 154 -4.93 15.16 -16.98
N SER A 155 -5.50 14.77 -15.84
CA SER A 155 -6.82 15.21 -15.42
C SER A 155 -6.79 16.67 -15.02
N LYS A 156 -7.83 17.42 -15.41
CA LYS A 156 -8.06 18.79 -14.95
C LYS A 156 -8.63 18.86 -13.54
N GLU A 157 -9.15 17.74 -13.02
CA GLU A 157 -9.65 17.66 -11.66
C GLU A 157 -8.49 17.72 -10.66
N PRO A 158 -8.49 18.66 -9.70
CA PRO A 158 -7.39 18.79 -8.75
C PRO A 158 -7.25 17.56 -7.85
N SER A 159 -8.37 17.00 -7.40
CA SER A 159 -8.37 15.90 -6.43
C SER A 159 -7.88 14.61 -7.09
N PRO A 160 -6.85 13.93 -6.55
CA PRO A 160 -6.41 12.62 -7.05
C PRO A 160 -7.53 11.59 -7.13
N ARG A 161 -8.52 11.68 -6.22
CA ARG A 161 -9.67 10.77 -6.15
C ARG A 161 -10.70 10.97 -7.26
N ALA A 162 -10.71 12.16 -7.86
CA ALA A 162 -11.65 12.55 -8.91
C ALA A 162 -11.09 12.33 -10.32
N VAL A 163 -9.92 11.68 -10.44
CA VAL A 163 -9.31 11.38 -11.74
C VAL A 163 -10.26 10.55 -12.61
N GLU A 164 -10.49 11.04 -13.83
CA GLU A 164 -11.39 10.39 -14.76
C GLU A 164 -10.79 9.07 -15.26
N PRO A 165 -11.62 8.05 -15.58
CA PRO A 165 -11.14 6.72 -15.98
C PRO A 165 -10.12 6.74 -17.13
N GLN A 166 -10.33 7.62 -18.10
CA GLN A 166 -9.43 7.77 -19.25
C GLN A 166 -8.01 8.15 -18.86
N TYR A 167 -7.81 8.91 -17.78
CA TYR A 167 -6.49 9.27 -17.27
C TYR A 167 -6.00 8.23 -16.25
N ALA A 168 -6.93 7.72 -15.44
CA ALA A 168 -6.69 6.68 -14.45
C ALA A 168 -6.13 5.39 -15.07
N LEU A 169 -6.47 5.05 -16.31
CA LEU A 169 -6.04 3.80 -16.95
C LEU A 169 -4.81 3.94 -17.87
N MET A 170 -4.27 5.15 -18.03
CA MET A 170 -3.09 5.36 -18.88
C MET A 170 -1.80 4.81 -18.28
N LYS A 171 -0.81 4.62 -19.17
CA LYS A 171 0.58 4.27 -18.85
C LYS A 171 1.54 5.25 -19.55
N PRO A 172 2.43 5.94 -18.83
CA PRO A 172 2.49 5.99 -17.37
C PRO A 172 1.19 6.53 -16.76
N GLY A 173 0.89 6.11 -15.54
CA GLY A 173 -0.25 6.57 -14.76
C GLY A 173 -0.15 8.06 -14.38
N PRO A 174 -1.18 8.59 -13.71
CA PRO A 174 -1.24 10.02 -13.38
C PRO A 174 -0.04 10.53 -12.59
N LEU A 175 0.35 11.77 -12.88
CA LEU A 175 1.33 12.54 -12.12
C LEU A 175 0.61 13.48 -11.16
N TYR A 176 1.07 13.49 -9.91
CA TYR A 176 0.60 14.39 -8.88
C TYR A 176 1.72 15.32 -8.41
N VAL A 177 1.34 16.53 -8.01
CA VAL A 177 2.26 17.55 -7.51
C VAL A 177 1.79 18.03 -6.15
N ASP A 178 2.69 18.08 -5.19
CA ASP A 178 2.45 18.83 -3.97
C ASP A 178 2.55 20.34 -4.24
N ILE A 179 1.47 21.08 -4.05
CA ILE A 179 1.40 22.51 -4.41
C ILE A 179 2.44 23.33 -3.64
N ASP A 180 2.69 22.98 -2.37
CA ASP A 180 3.53 23.79 -1.49
C ASP A 180 5.02 23.53 -1.75
N SER A 181 5.42 22.25 -1.83
CA SER A 181 6.83 21.87 -1.99
C SER A 181 7.27 21.61 -3.43
N HIS A 182 6.33 21.59 -4.38
CA HIS A 182 6.55 21.21 -5.78
C HIS A 182 7.16 19.81 -5.97
N VAL A 183 7.01 18.94 -4.96
CA VAL A 183 7.41 17.53 -5.03
C VAL A 183 6.46 16.78 -5.96
N LEU A 184 7.03 15.99 -6.85
CA LEU A 184 6.30 15.14 -7.77
C LEU A 184 6.10 13.76 -7.16
N VAL A 185 4.89 13.23 -7.27
CA VAL A 185 4.57 11.84 -6.98
C VAL A 185 3.83 11.27 -8.16
N GLY A 186 4.44 10.34 -8.89
CA GLY A 186 3.87 9.85 -10.14
C GLY A 186 4.25 8.41 -10.44
N TRP A 187 3.44 7.76 -11.26
CA TRP A 187 3.72 6.41 -11.74
C TRP A 187 4.77 6.44 -12.83
N LYS A 188 5.75 5.54 -12.73
CA LYS A 188 6.72 5.29 -13.80
C LYS A 188 6.70 3.83 -14.21
N CYS A 189 6.75 3.59 -15.52
CA CYS A 189 6.82 2.26 -16.09
C CYS A 189 8.15 1.60 -15.75
N VAL A 190 8.10 0.34 -15.30
CA VAL A 190 9.29 -0.48 -15.09
C VAL A 190 9.73 -1.05 -16.44
N PRO A 191 10.97 -0.80 -16.91
CA PRO A 191 11.40 -1.17 -18.25
C PRO A 191 11.25 -2.67 -18.55
N ASN A 192 10.75 -3.00 -19.73
CA ASN A 192 10.47 -4.37 -20.22
C ASN A 192 9.43 -5.14 -19.39
N THR A 193 8.54 -4.42 -18.71
CA THR A 193 7.40 -5.03 -18.00
C THR A 193 6.14 -4.19 -18.23
N SER A 194 4.98 -4.72 -17.85
CA SER A 194 3.73 -3.96 -17.82
C SER A 194 3.48 -3.24 -16.50
N LEU A 195 4.45 -3.29 -15.57
CA LEU A 195 4.32 -2.82 -14.19
C LEU A 195 4.71 -1.35 -14.07
N GLU A 196 4.13 -0.69 -13.07
CA GLU A 196 4.44 0.68 -12.70
C GLU A 196 4.74 0.79 -11.22
N VAL A 197 5.68 1.67 -10.87
CA VAL A 197 6.02 1.99 -9.48
C VAL A 197 5.76 3.46 -9.20
N LEU A 198 5.31 3.75 -7.98
CA LEU A 198 5.04 5.11 -7.53
C LEU A 198 6.35 5.77 -7.07
N ILE A 199 6.83 6.71 -7.88
CA ILE A 199 8.10 7.41 -7.69
C ILE A 199 7.84 8.80 -7.12
N VAL A 200 8.67 9.16 -6.14
CA VAL A 200 8.74 10.51 -5.58
C VAL A 200 9.91 11.22 -6.24
N LYS A 201 9.76 12.49 -6.65
CA LYS A 201 10.87 13.30 -7.14
C LYS A 201 10.82 14.68 -6.51
N ARG A 202 11.91 15.08 -5.86
CA ARG A 202 12.06 16.41 -5.27
C ARG A 202 12.57 17.43 -6.30
N PRO A 203 12.20 18.71 -6.16
CA PRO A 203 12.85 19.76 -6.93
C PRO A 203 14.36 19.77 -6.65
N ARG A 204 15.15 20.33 -7.56
CA ARG A 204 16.59 20.53 -7.35
C ARG A 204 16.78 21.29 -6.04
N PRO A 205 17.81 20.97 -5.24
CA PRO A 205 18.18 21.83 -4.13
C PRO A 205 18.35 23.24 -4.71
N LYS A 206 17.66 24.24 -4.14
CA LYS A 206 18.07 25.62 -4.40
C LYS A 206 19.55 25.64 -4.05
N ALA A 207 20.38 26.20 -4.92
CA ALA A 207 21.77 26.44 -4.59
C ALA A 207 21.75 27.37 -3.37
N GLU A 208 21.76 26.78 -2.17
CA GLU A 208 22.20 27.49 -0.98
C GLU A 208 23.59 27.94 -1.37
N TYR A 209 23.74 29.26 -1.48
CA TYR A 209 25.04 29.88 -1.47
C TYR A 209 25.75 29.31 -0.24
N ARG A 210 26.58 28.28 -0.44
CA ARG A 210 27.68 28.00 0.45
C ARG A 210 28.49 29.28 0.38
N HIS A 211 28.23 30.20 1.29
CA HIS A 211 29.28 31.05 1.81
C HIS A 211 30.36 30.05 2.20
N LEU A 212 31.35 29.93 1.30
CA LEU A 212 32.63 29.38 1.63
C LEU A 212 33.15 30.31 2.72
N ASP A 213 32.85 29.97 3.97
CA ASP A 213 33.63 30.40 5.11
C ASP A 213 35.00 29.74 4.91
N SER A 214 35.80 30.39 4.06
CA SER A 214 37.25 30.28 4.06
C SER A 214 37.71 30.89 5.38
N TYR A 215 37.94 30.02 6.36
CA TYR A 215 38.86 30.25 7.48
C TYR A 215 40.02 29.26 7.36
#